data_AF-A0A382EDM3-F1
#
_entry.id   AF-A0A382EDM3-F1
#
_cell.length_a   1.000
_cell.length_b   1.000
_cell.length_c   1.000
_cell.angle_alpha   90.00
_cell.angle_beta   90.00
_cell.angle_gamma   90.00
#
_symmetry.space_group_name_H-M   'P 1'
#
loop_
_entity.id
_entity.type
_entity.pdbx_description
1 polymer ?
#
loop_
_entity_poly.entity_id
_entity_poly.type
_entity_poly.pdbx_seq_one_letter_code
_entity_poly.pdbx_strand_id
1 'polypeptide(L)'
;MKLFDVVRLWGLNTFSKSGRDKQKKCTTFSLPGGNDPQVQGLYMERYRLDECIEHLESDRHRVAAFDTLLGMYRIKRRFPDLSNFRLGPNMFKQIPVDWIVLAHGSESLARSQLIAHGLACRIPWNGNPRDLPKGWQGAVRACYENFVDGKQPNNTFVGLFIKVENDYRNEGWAAQVLAAMKKFGAKCGASKLIIPLRLPTRYERQYFHMPFEEFAVLRQATGEYTDYWLRLHVRLGAEIIGYCSNSHQYAMNVNDFYEQFEAEKCETSGYQPARRNNEWHNAYVDLERDCVVISEGCVWVQHTLEARS
;
A
#
# COMPACT_ATOMS: atom_id res chain seq x y z
N MET A 1 -28.79 -10.21 -7.97
CA MET A 1 -28.43 -9.72 -6.61
C MET A 1 -27.25 -8.79 -6.77
N LYS A 2 -27.35 -7.55 -6.31
CA LYS A 2 -26.26 -6.56 -6.47
C LYS A 2 -25.18 -6.80 -5.40
N LEU A 3 -23.95 -6.34 -5.63
CA LEU A 3 -22.84 -6.48 -4.68
C LEU A 3 -23.22 -5.96 -3.27
N PHE A 4 -23.96 -4.87 -3.22
CA PHE A 4 -24.53 -4.29 -2.01
C PHE A 4 -25.47 -5.20 -1.21
N ASP A 5 -26.23 -6.08 -1.87
CA ASP A 5 -27.16 -6.99 -1.19
C ASP A 5 -26.38 -8.10 -0.45
N VAL A 6 -25.29 -8.58 -1.04
CA VAL A 6 -24.37 -9.54 -0.42
C VAL A 6 -23.68 -8.92 0.79
N VAL A 7 -23.14 -7.71 0.63
CA VAL A 7 -22.45 -7.04 1.74
C VAL A 7 -23.45 -6.62 2.84
N ARG A 8 -24.70 -6.25 2.50
CA ARG A 8 -25.76 -6.03 3.49
C ARG A 8 -26.05 -7.31 4.28
N LEU A 9 -26.09 -8.47 3.61
CA LEU A 9 -26.22 -9.77 4.29
C LEU A 9 -25.01 -10.06 5.21
N TRP A 10 -23.80 -9.65 4.84
CA TRP A 10 -22.62 -9.73 5.72
C TRP A 10 -22.69 -8.77 6.92
N GLY A 11 -23.18 -7.55 6.71
CA GLY A 11 -23.36 -6.55 7.76
C GLY A 11 -24.44 -6.93 8.79
N LEU A 12 -25.42 -7.76 8.40
CA LEU A 12 -26.42 -8.35 9.29
C LEU A 12 -25.88 -9.60 10.02
N ASN A 13 -25.01 -10.37 9.38
CA ASN A 13 -24.38 -11.58 9.93
C ASN A 13 -23.01 -11.28 10.54
N THR A 14 -22.93 -10.35 11.48
CA THR A 14 -21.69 -10.11 12.22
C THR A 14 -21.22 -11.38 12.93
N PHE A 15 -20.22 -12.05 12.36
CA PHE A 15 -19.63 -13.25 12.92
C PHE A 15 -18.86 -12.89 14.19
N SER A 16 -19.47 -13.21 15.34
CA SER A 16 -18.78 -13.34 16.61
C SER A 16 -18.00 -14.65 16.61
N LYS A 17 -16.68 -14.59 16.49
CA LYS A 17 -15.81 -15.60 17.10
C LYS A 17 -14.93 -14.91 18.12
N SER A 18 -15.01 -15.44 19.33
CA SER A 18 -14.50 -14.92 20.58
C SER A 18 -12.98 -14.70 20.60
N GLY A 19 -12.55 -13.57 21.18
CA GLY A 19 -11.19 -13.33 21.65
C GLY A 19 -10.63 -11.99 21.20
N ARG A 20 -10.60 -10.99 22.09
CA ARG A 20 -9.98 -9.64 21.98
C ARG A 20 -10.26 -8.76 20.73
N ASP A 21 -10.81 -9.30 19.65
CA ASP A 21 -11.22 -8.59 18.46
C ASP A 21 -12.68 -8.14 18.59
N LYS A 22 -12.87 -6.82 18.62
CA LYS A 22 -14.18 -6.20 18.43
C LYS A 22 -14.77 -6.69 17.11
N GLN A 23 -16.09 -6.91 17.09
CA GLN A 23 -16.91 -7.25 15.92
C GLN A 23 -16.36 -6.58 14.63
N LYS A 24 -15.78 -7.38 13.73
CA LYS A 24 -15.22 -6.86 12.48
C LYS A 24 -16.33 -6.29 11.62
N LYS A 25 -16.09 -5.09 11.09
CA LYS A 25 -17.11 -4.33 10.37
C LYS A 25 -16.81 -4.36 8.88
N CYS A 26 -17.82 -4.74 8.12
CA CYS A 26 -17.84 -4.62 6.68
C CYS A 26 -18.94 -3.60 6.33
N THR A 27 -18.61 -2.56 5.57
CA THR A 27 -19.54 -1.47 5.28
C THR A 27 -19.41 -1.05 3.82
N THR A 28 -20.55 -0.97 3.13
CA THR A 28 -20.60 -0.36 1.80
C THR A 28 -20.65 1.15 1.88
N PHE A 29 -20.14 1.82 0.85
CA PHE A 29 -20.20 3.27 0.75
C PHE A 29 -20.30 3.72 -0.71
N SER A 30 -20.98 4.84 -0.91
CA SER A 30 -20.95 5.58 -2.17
C SER A 30 -19.71 6.46 -2.23
N LEU A 31 -19.18 6.64 -3.43
CA LEU A 31 -18.00 7.45 -3.67
C LEU A 31 -18.26 8.95 -3.41
N PRO A 32 -17.26 9.69 -2.91
CA PRO A 32 -17.32 11.14 -2.81
C PRO A 32 -17.48 11.79 -4.19
N GLY A 33 -18.43 12.74 -4.33
CA GLY A 33 -18.64 13.48 -5.58
C GLY A 33 -19.27 12.67 -6.71
N GLY A 34 -20.16 11.74 -6.35
CA GLY A 34 -20.67 10.66 -7.20
C GLY A 34 -21.02 11.04 -8.63
N ASN A 35 -20.74 10.12 -9.56
CA ASN A 35 -21.29 10.17 -10.92
C ASN A 35 -21.45 8.80 -11.60
N ASP A 36 -20.96 7.70 -11.01
CA ASP A 36 -21.28 6.36 -11.52
C ASP A 36 -22.08 5.54 -10.49
N PRO A 37 -23.42 5.44 -10.63
CA PRO A 37 -24.25 4.64 -9.73
C PRO A 37 -23.93 3.14 -9.80
N GLN A 38 -23.16 2.72 -10.81
CA GLN A 38 -22.71 1.35 -10.96
C GLN A 38 -21.43 1.10 -10.16
N VAL A 39 -20.71 2.11 -9.65
CA VAL A 39 -19.52 1.88 -8.80
C VAL A 39 -19.88 1.88 -7.32
N GLN A 40 -19.43 0.84 -6.63
CA GLN A 40 -19.66 0.62 -5.20
C GLN A 40 -18.34 0.50 -4.45
N GLY A 41 -18.28 1.17 -3.31
CA GLY A 41 -17.19 1.04 -2.35
C GLY A 41 -17.51 0.02 -1.27
N LEU A 42 -16.51 -0.77 -0.89
CA LEU A 42 -16.52 -1.69 0.24
C LEU A 42 -15.38 -1.33 1.18
N TYR A 43 -15.70 -1.17 2.47
CA TYR A 43 -14.75 -0.95 3.54
C TYR A 43 -14.77 -2.14 4.50
N MET A 44 -13.65 -2.84 4.62
CA MET A 44 -13.49 -3.92 5.60
C MET A 44 -12.51 -3.46 6.68
N GLU A 45 -13.05 -3.23 7.87
CA GLU A 45 -12.33 -2.64 8.98
C GLU A 45 -11.43 -3.66 9.67
N ARG A 46 -10.12 -3.39 9.67
CA ARG A 46 -9.11 -4.13 10.44
C ARG A 46 -9.08 -5.64 10.20
N TYR A 47 -9.24 -6.09 8.96
CA TYR A 47 -9.03 -7.49 8.59
C TYR A 47 -7.53 -7.72 8.32
N ARG A 48 -6.96 -8.76 8.93
CA ARG A 48 -5.67 -9.29 8.45
C ARG A 48 -5.86 -9.95 7.08
N LEU A 49 -4.75 -10.25 6.41
CA LEU A 49 -4.79 -10.80 5.06
C LEU A 49 -5.44 -12.19 5.00
N ASP A 50 -5.03 -13.10 5.88
CA ASP A 50 -5.62 -14.43 6.06
C ASP A 50 -7.13 -14.34 6.29
N GLU A 51 -7.54 -13.46 7.19
CA GLU A 51 -8.94 -13.29 7.57
C GLU A 51 -9.78 -12.69 6.45
N CYS A 52 -9.23 -11.76 5.66
CA CYS A 52 -9.90 -11.20 4.50
C CYS A 52 -10.08 -12.27 3.42
N ILE A 53 -9.05 -13.08 3.17
CA ILE A 53 -9.12 -14.20 2.22
C ILE A 53 -10.19 -15.19 2.66
N GLU A 54 -10.15 -15.67 3.90
CA GLU A 54 -11.16 -16.58 4.45
C GLU A 54 -12.58 -15.99 4.38
N HIS A 55 -12.72 -14.71 4.71
CA HIS A 55 -14.02 -14.03 4.68
C HIS A 55 -14.60 -13.99 3.27
N LEU A 56 -13.82 -13.54 2.29
CA LEU A 56 -14.26 -13.41 0.90
C LEU A 56 -14.44 -14.78 0.22
N GLU A 57 -13.69 -15.81 0.63
CA GLU A 57 -13.83 -17.20 0.15
C GLU A 57 -15.05 -17.92 0.72
N SER A 58 -15.42 -17.63 1.97
CA SER A 58 -16.57 -18.24 2.63
C SER A 58 -17.92 -17.78 2.05
N ASP A 59 -17.91 -16.77 1.18
CA ASP A 59 -19.12 -16.31 0.52
C ASP A 59 -19.65 -17.38 -0.45
N ARG A 60 -20.92 -17.73 -0.27
CA ARG A 60 -21.62 -18.66 -1.15
C ARG A 60 -21.90 -18.03 -2.52
N HIS A 61 -21.78 -16.70 -2.63
CA HIS A 61 -21.98 -15.99 -3.88
C HIS A 61 -20.63 -15.69 -4.52
N ARG A 62 -20.43 -16.19 -5.74
CA ARG A 62 -19.21 -15.90 -6.49
C ARG A 62 -19.23 -14.45 -6.98
N VAL A 63 -18.40 -13.61 -6.37
CA VAL A 63 -18.21 -12.21 -6.77
C VAL A 63 -16.91 -12.09 -7.56
N ALA A 64 -17.01 -11.86 -8.87
CA ALA A 64 -15.85 -11.82 -9.75
C ALA A 64 -14.81 -10.74 -9.36
N ALA A 65 -15.26 -9.57 -8.88
CA ALA A 65 -14.35 -8.54 -8.36
C ALA A 65 -13.50 -9.01 -7.16
N PHE A 66 -14.06 -9.85 -6.29
CA PHE A 66 -13.32 -10.42 -5.16
C PHE A 66 -12.37 -11.52 -5.62
N ASP A 67 -12.75 -12.33 -6.62
CA ASP A 67 -11.83 -13.30 -7.24
C ASP A 67 -10.59 -12.57 -7.81
N THR A 68 -10.78 -11.44 -8.51
CA THR A 68 -9.68 -10.60 -9.01
C THR A 68 -8.82 -10.04 -7.86
N LEU A 69 -9.46 -9.50 -6.81
CA LEU A 69 -8.77 -8.96 -5.64
C LEU A 69 -7.91 -10.04 -4.96
N LEU A 70 -8.50 -11.20 -4.67
CA LEU A 70 -7.84 -12.32 -3.99
C LEU A 70 -6.71 -12.91 -4.85
N GLY A 71 -6.86 -12.90 -6.17
CA GLY A 71 -5.81 -13.31 -7.11
C GLY A 71 -4.48 -12.60 -6.89
N MET A 72 -4.50 -11.35 -6.42
CA MET A 72 -3.28 -10.59 -6.10
C MET A 72 -2.55 -11.07 -4.85
N TYR A 73 -3.29 -11.62 -3.90
CA TYR A 73 -2.75 -12.06 -2.61
C TYR A 73 -2.44 -13.56 -2.58
N ARG A 74 -3.03 -14.33 -3.50
CA ARG A 74 -2.80 -15.76 -3.69
C ARG A 74 -1.63 -16.08 -4.65
N ILE A 75 -0.85 -15.09 -5.08
CA ILE A 75 0.25 -15.32 -6.02
C ILE A 75 1.24 -16.31 -5.41
N LYS A 76 1.33 -17.50 -6.00
CA LYS A 76 2.42 -18.45 -5.75
C LYS A 76 3.68 -17.82 -6.33
N ARG A 77 4.57 -17.38 -5.46
CA ARG A 77 5.86 -16.83 -5.85
C ARG A 77 6.86 -17.97 -6.03
N ARG A 78 7.73 -17.85 -7.04
CA ARG A 78 8.90 -18.74 -7.17
C ARG A 78 9.77 -18.51 -5.94
N PHE A 79 10.29 -19.58 -5.35
CA PHE A 79 11.25 -19.48 -4.26
C PHE A 79 12.69 -19.46 -4.83
N PRO A 80 13.58 -18.59 -4.31
CA PRO A 80 13.27 -17.44 -3.46
C PRO A 80 12.57 -16.32 -4.25
N ASP A 81 11.74 -15.54 -3.57
CA ASP A 81 11.14 -14.32 -4.10
C ASP A 81 11.74 -13.09 -3.41
N LEU A 82 11.63 -11.91 -4.03
CA LEU A 82 12.23 -10.68 -3.51
C LEU A 82 11.85 -10.37 -2.04
N SER A 83 10.68 -10.82 -1.56
CA SER A 83 10.29 -10.64 -0.16
C SER A 83 11.09 -11.49 0.83
N ASN A 84 11.72 -12.58 0.40
CA ASN A 84 12.65 -13.37 1.21
C ASN A 84 13.94 -12.62 1.52
N PHE A 85 14.33 -11.67 0.66
CA PHE A 85 15.52 -10.86 0.82
C PHE A 85 15.28 -9.55 1.55
N ARG A 86 14.06 -9.32 2.07
CA ARG A 86 13.75 -8.11 2.82
C ARG A 86 14.64 -8.05 4.08
N LEU A 87 15.29 -6.90 4.30
CA LEU A 87 15.95 -6.66 5.58
C LEU A 87 14.92 -6.47 6.68
N GLY A 88 14.98 -7.32 7.70
CA GLY A 88 14.05 -7.34 8.82
C GLY A 88 12.75 -8.13 8.55
N PRO A 89 11.98 -8.42 9.61
CA PRO A 89 10.80 -9.26 9.50
C PRO A 89 9.68 -8.58 8.72
N ASN A 90 9.04 -9.31 7.82
CA ASN A 90 7.85 -8.84 7.10
C ASN A 90 6.57 -9.13 7.91
N MET A 91 6.12 -8.14 8.69
CA MET A 91 4.91 -8.27 9.52
C MET A 91 3.60 -7.95 8.78
N PHE A 92 3.64 -7.67 7.48
CA PHE A 92 2.46 -7.20 6.74
C PHE A 92 1.26 -8.15 6.81
N LYS A 93 1.50 -9.46 6.78
CA LYS A 93 0.44 -10.48 6.90
C LYS A 93 -0.13 -10.59 8.32
N GLN A 94 0.57 -10.05 9.31
CA GLN A 94 0.25 -10.19 10.74
C GLN A 94 -0.41 -8.94 11.33
N ILE A 95 -0.52 -7.86 10.56
CA ILE A 95 -1.18 -6.63 11.01
C ILE A 95 -2.64 -6.58 10.55
N PRO A 96 -3.55 -6.05 11.39
CA PRO A 96 -4.88 -5.69 10.93
C PRO A 96 -4.78 -4.51 9.96
N VAL A 97 -5.38 -4.65 8.77
CA VAL A 97 -5.43 -3.58 7.78
C VAL A 97 -6.86 -3.21 7.43
N ASP A 98 -7.07 -1.94 7.13
CA ASP A 98 -8.31 -1.41 6.64
C ASP A 98 -8.32 -1.50 5.11
N TRP A 99 -9.26 -2.28 4.58
CA TRP A 99 -9.40 -2.53 3.16
C TRP A 99 -10.42 -1.56 2.57
N ILE A 100 -10.05 -0.92 1.47
CA ILE A 100 -10.95 -0.10 0.67
C ILE A 100 -10.97 -0.72 -0.71
N VAL A 101 -12.12 -1.21 -1.14
CA VAL A 101 -12.29 -1.88 -2.43
C VAL A 101 -13.34 -1.12 -3.22
N LEU A 102 -13.01 -0.73 -4.45
CA LEU A 102 -13.93 -0.12 -5.40
C LEU A 102 -14.20 -1.13 -6.50
N ALA A 103 -15.47 -1.42 -6.75
CA ALA A 103 -15.88 -2.36 -7.76
C ALA A 103 -17.10 -1.85 -8.52
N HIS A 104 -17.17 -2.20 -9.80
CA HIS A 104 -18.36 -2.00 -10.60
C HIS A 104 -19.40 -3.06 -10.22
N GLY A 105 -20.51 -2.62 -9.63
CA GLY A 105 -21.71 -3.39 -9.35
C GLY A 105 -22.53 -3.60 -10.62
N SER A 106 -22.45 -4.81 -11.18
CA SER A 106 -23.38 -5.27 -12.21
C SER A 106 -24.67 -5.83 -11.58
N GLU A 107 -25.74 -5.99 -12.38
CA GLU A 107 -26.94 -6.74 -11.98
C GLU A 107 -26.64 -8.20 -11.59
N SER A 108 -25.51 -8.73 -12.07
CA SER A 108 -24.95 -10.04 -11.72
C SER A 108 -23.57 -9.93 -11.08
N LEU A 109 -23.40 -10.52 -9.90
CA LEU A 109 -22.11 -10.58 -9.16
C LEU A 109 -20.99 -11.25 -9.96
N ALA A 110 -21.34 -12.20 -10.83
CA ALA A 110 -20.40 -12.88 -11.71
C ALA A 110 -19.82 -11.96 -12.80
N ARG A 111 -20.41 -10.78 -13.01
CA ARG A 111 -19.94 -9.74 -13.94
C ARG A 111 -19.42 -8.50 -13.21
N SER A 112 -19.27 -8.55 -11.90
CA SER A 112 -18.63 -7.46 -11.15
C SER A 112 -17.16 -7.33 -11.55
N GLN A 113 -16.65 -6.10 -11.58
CA GLN A 113 -15.27 -5.82 -11.97
C GLN A 113 -14.58 -5.05 -10.85
N LEU A 114 -13.38 -5.49 -10.46
CA LEU A 114 -12.54 -4.74 -9.55
C LEU A 114 -12.01 -3.50 -10.29
N ILE A 115 -12.23 -2.33 -9.73
CA ILE A 115 -11.73 -1.06 -10.28
C ILE A 115 -10.41 -0.71 -9.59
N ALA A 116 -10.45 -0.66 -8.26
CA ALA A 116 -9.30 -0.31 -7.46
C ALA A 116 -9.41 -0.91 -6.06
N HIS A 117 -8.28 -1.04 -5.38
CA HIS A 117 -8.30 -1.24 -3.93
C HIS A 117 -7.11 -0.56 -3.27
N GLY A 118 -7.27 -0.26 -1.99
CA GLY A 118 -6.22 0.27 -1.16
C GLY A 118 -6.23 -0.37 0.21
N LEU A 119 -5.06 -0.32 0.84
CA LEU A 119 -4.83 -0.80 2.19
C LEU A 119 -4.26 0.32 3.03
N ALA A 120 -4.81 0.46 4.23
CA ALA A 120 -4.25 1.30 5.26
C ALA A 120 -4.03 0.50 6.54
N CYS A 121 -3.03 0.86 7.32
CA CYS A 121 -2.92 0.42 8.70
C CYS A 121 -3.07 1.62 9.64
N ARG A 122 -3.03 1.34 10.94
CA ARG A 122 -3.13 2.39 11.95
C ARG A 122 -1.96 2.31 12.91
N ILE A 123 -1.42 3.46 13.28
CA ILE A 123 -0.31 3.57 14.22
C ILE A 123 -0.58 4.69 15.24
N PRO A 124 0.04 4.62 16.43
CA PRO A 124 0.23 5.81 17.25
C PRO A 124 1.31 6.69 16.62
N TRP A 125 1.02 7.97 16.45
CA TRP A 125 2.01 8.97 16.05
C TRP A 125 1.65 10.32 16.65
N ASN A 126 2.67 11.05 17.13
CA ASN A 126 2.50 12.32 17.84
C ASN A 126 2.43 13.54 16.91
N GLY A 127 2.58 13.35 15.61
CA GLY A 127 2.60 14.43 14.62
C GLY A 127 3.97 15.06 14.38
N ASN A 128 5.02 14.63 15.08
CA ASN A 128 6.37 15.12 14.88
C ASN A 128 7.04 14.38 13.69
N PRO A 129 7.47 15.10 12.64
CA PRO A 129 8.25 14.55 11.53
C PRO A 129 9.45 13.69 11.92
N ARG A 130 10.14 14.02 13.02
CA ARG A 130 11.32 13.28 13.48
C ARG A 130 10.99 11.88 14.00
N ASP A 131 9.74 11.67 14.40
CA ASP A 131 9.24 10.42 14.96
C ASP A 131 8.50 9.59 13.90
N LEU A 132 8.60 9.97 12.63
CA LEU A 132 8.06 9.18 11.52
C LEU A 132 8.69 7.78 11.50
N PRO A 133 7.92 6.72 11.23
CA PRO A 133 8.48 5.40 11.03
C PRO A 133 9.52 5.40 9.89
N LYS A 134 10.44 4.44 9.94
CA LYS A 134 11.43 4.19 8.87
C LYS A 134 10.76 3.66 7.60
N GLY A 135 10.07 4.57 6.90
CA GLY A 135 9.31 4.33 5.70
C GLY A 135 8.22 3.28 5.86
N TRP A 136 7.95 2.54 4.78
CA TRP A 136 6.88 1.54 4.73
C TRP A 136 7.13 0.38 5.69
N GLN A 137 8.37 -0.15 5.72
CA GLN A 137 8.74 -1.23 6.64
C GLN A 137 8.57 -0.82 8.10
N GLY A 138 9.01 0.39 8.45
CA GLY A 138 8.83 0.95 9.78
C GLY A 138 7.35 1.11 10.15
N ALA A 139 6.50 1.56 9.23
CA ALA A 139 5.07 1.73 9.48
C ALA A 139 4.35 0.41 9.76
N VAL A 140 4.65 -0.62 8.97
CA VAL A 140 4.11 -1.97 9.18
C VAL A 140 4.58 -2.55 10.52
N ARG A 141 5.86 -2.34 10.87
CA ARG A 141 6.39 -2.74 12.18
C ARG A 141 5.72 -2.00 13.33
N ALA A 142 5.57 -0.69 13.26
CA ALA A 142 4.90 0.12 14.29
C ALA A 142 3.44 -0.32 14.50
N CYS A 143 2.73 -0.65 13.41
CA CYS A 143 1.37 -1.20 13.50
C CYS A 143 1.35 -2.56 14.21
N TYR A 144 2.28 -3.45 13.87
CA TYR A 144 2.40 -4.76 14.51
C TYR A 144 2.71 -4.65 16.01
N GLU A 145 3.72 -3.86 16.37
CA GLU A 145 4.12 -3.67 17.77
C GLU A 145 2.96 -3.10 18.59
N ASN A 146 2.24 -2.09 18.08
CA ASN A 146 1.07 -1.56 18.79
C ASN A 146 -0.12 -2.53 18.80
N PHE A 147 -0.26 -3.39 17.79
CA PHE A 147 -1.31 -4.42 17.78
C PHE A 147 -1.07 -5.50 18.84
N VAL A 148 0.18 -5.90 19.05
CA VAL A 148 0.56 -6.90 20.07
C VAL A 148 0.50 -6.30 21.48
N ASP A 149 1.06 -5.10 21.67
CA ASP A 149 1.18 -4.48 23.00
C ASP A 149 -0.10 -3.75 23.45
N GLY A 150 -0.84 -3.14 22.51
CA GLY A 150 -2.10 -2.45 22.78
C GLY A 150 -2.00 -1.18 23.64
N LYS A 151 -0.79 -0.62 23.81
CA LYS A 151 -0.53 0.44 24.80
C LYS A 151 -0.93 1.84 24.38
N GLN A 152 -1.06 2.12 23.07
CA GLN A 152 -1.31 3.48 22.59
C GLN A 152 -2.52 3.56 21.64
N PRO A 153 -3.26 4.69 21.65
CA PRO A 153 -4.35 4.92 20.71
C PRO A 153 -3.84 4.96 19.28
N ASN A 154 -4.51 4.23 18.39
CA ASN A 154 -4.30 4.30 16.96
C ASN A 154 -4.92 5.59 16.40
N ASN A 155 -4.18 6.70 16.49
CA ASN A 155 -4.63 8.04 16.11
C ASN A 155 -4.23 8.46 14.69
N THR A 156 -3.44 7.66 13.99
CA THR A 156 -2.94 7.98 12.64
C THR A 156 -3.20 6.84 11.68
N PHE A 157 -3.78 7.16 10.53
CA PHE A 157 -3.93 6.25 9.40
C PHE A 157 -2.67 6.29 8.54
N VAL A 158 -2.17 5.14 8.12
CA VAL A 158 -1.05 5.02 7.18
C VAL A 158 -1.49 4.33 5.91
N GLY A 159 -1.51 5.03 4.78
CA GLY A 159 -1.78 4.41 3.49
C GLY A 159 -0.60 3.54 3.06
N LEU A 160 -0.80 2.23 2.96
CA LEU A 160 0.24 1.26 2.64
C LEU A 160 0.29 0.93 1.15
N PHE A 161 -0.86 0.98 0.48
CA PHE A 161 -0.98 0.49 -0.89
C PHE A 161 -2.24 1.06 -1.56
N ILE A 162 -2.14 1.37 -2.85
CA ILE A 162 -3.26 1.59 -3.76
C ILE A 162 -2.93 0.91 -5.08
N LYS A 163 -3.85 0.11 -5.62
CA LYS A 163 -3.80 -0.38 -7.00
C LYS A 163 -5.10 -0.05 -7.70
N VAL A 164 -4.96 0.42 -8.93
CA VAL A 164 -6.03 0.56 -9.91
C VAL A 164 -5.80 -0.51 -10.99
N GLU A 165 -6.85 -1.25 -11.34
CA GLU A 165 -6.79 -2.25 -12.40
C GLU A 165 -6.51 -1.59 -13.76
N ASN A 166 -5.85 -2.33 -14.66
CA ASN A 166 -5.25 -1.76 -15.87
C ASN A 166 -6.27 -1.00 -16.74
N ASP A 167 -7.47 -1.56 -16.88
CA ASP A 167 -8.55 -1.01 -17.70
C ASP A 167 -9.16 0.27 -17.13
N TYR A 168 -8.83 0.64 -15.89
CA TYR A 168 -9.34 1.82 -15.19
C TYR A 168 -8.22 2.84 -14.86
N ARG A 169 -7.02 2.68 -15.41
CA ARG A 169 -5.93 3.63 -15.13
C ARG A 169 -6.21 4.99 -15.76
N ASN A 170 -5.67 6.05 -15.15
CA ASN A 170 -5.81 7.45 -15.61
C ASN A 170 -7.22 8.04 -15.55
N GLU A 171 -8.18 7.37 -14.90
CA GLU A 171 -9.56 7.85 -14.71
C GLU A 171 -9.82 8.48 -13.33
N GLY A 172 -8.78 8.69 -12.52
CA GLY A 172 -8.90 9.33 -11.20
C GLY A 172 -9.28 8.37 -10.05
N TRP A 173 -9.39 7.07 -10.27
CA TRP A 173 -9.76 6.10 -9.23
C TRP A 173 -8.78 6.02 -8.05
N ALA A 174 -7.49 6.30 -8.26
CA ALA A 174 -6.54 6.41 -7.15
C ALA A 174 -6.89 7.54 -6.17
N ALA A 175 -7.36 8.69 -6.69
CA ALA A 175 -7.83 9.80 -5.88
C ALA A 175 -9.12 9.44 -5.12
N GLN A 176 -9.99 8.62 -5.72
CA GLN A 176 -11.21 8.12 -5.07
C GLN A 176 -10.90 7.16 -3.92
N VAL A 177 -9.94 6.24 -4.10
CA VAL A 177 -9.46 5.37 -3.01
C VAL A 177 -8.84 6.21 -1.89
N LEU A 178 -8.03 7.22 -2.23
CA LEU A 178 -7.44 8.13 -1.25
C LEU A 178 -8.51 8.94 -0.50
N ALA A 179 -9.55 9.44 -1.18
CA ALA A 179 -10.67 10.14 -0.55
C ALA A 179 -11.43 9.21 0.43
N ALA A 180 -11.63 7.94 0.06
CA ALA A 180 -12.17 6.94 0.95
C ALA A 180 -11.26 6.68 2.17
N MET A 181 -9.92 6.61 1.99
CA MET A 181 -8.97 6.52 3.11
C MET A 181 -9.12 7.70 4.06
N LYS A 182 -9.25 8.93 3.55
CA LYS A 182 -9.47 10.12 4.38
C LYS A 182 -10.77 10.01 5.19
N LYS A 183 -11.88 9.68 4.52
CA LYS A 183 -13.20 9.51 5.13
C LYS A 183 -13.20 8.46 6.24
N PHE A 184 -12.65 7.27 5.97
CA PHE A 184 -12.64 6.18 6.95
C PHE A 184 -11.62 6.42 8.07
N GLY A 185 -10.48 7.05 7.78
CA GLY A 185 -9.55 7.52 8.80
C GLY A 185 -10.24 8.42 9.82
N ALA A 186 -10.96 9.46 9.35
CA ALA A 186 -11.71 10.37 10.20
C ALA A 186 -12.82 9.66 11.00
N LYS A 187 -13.57 8.76 10.35
CA LYS A 187 -14.61 7.96 11.00
C LYS A 187 -14.05 7.11 12.14
N CYS A 188 -12.86 6.54 11.93
CA CYS A 188 -12.14 5.71 12.89
C CYS A 188 -11.42 6.50 14.00
N GLY A 189 -11.53 7.83 14.01
CA GLY A 189 -10.92 8.70 15.03
C GLY A 189 -9.45 9.00 14.78
N ALA A 190 -8.93 8.72 13.57
CA ALA A 190 -7.62 9.23 13.20
C ALA A 190 -7.68 10.75 13.01
N SER A 191 -6.64 11.46 13.41
CA SER A 191 -6.48 12.89 13.17
C SER A 191 -5.70 13.18 11.89
N LYS A 192 -4.94 12.18 11.39
CA LYS A 192 -4.02 12.30 10.26
C LYS A 192 -4.08 11.07 9.36
N LEU A 193 -3.87 11.28 8.06
CA LEU A 193 -3.49 10.25 7.10
C LEU A 193 -2.08 10.55 6.59
N ILE A 194 -1.13 9.66 6.85
CA ILE A 194 0.24 9.76 6.33
C ILE A 194 0.51 8.62 5.34
N ILE A 195 1.39 8.86 4.37
CA ILE A 195 1.69 7.88 3.32
C ILE A 195 3.20 7.89 3.05
N PRO A 196 3.91 6.77 3.22
CA PRO A 196 5.29 6.62 2.77
C PRO A 196 5.29 6.37 1.26
N LEU A 197 5.30 7.45 0.48
CA LEU A 197 5.14 7.40 -0.96
C LEU A 197 6.44 6.96 -1.66
N ARG A 198 6.45 5.76 -2.24
CA ARG A 198 7.48 5.34 -3.21
C ARG A 198 7.36 6.24 -4.44
N LEU A 199 8.49 6.72 -4.97
CA LEU A 199 8.52 7.56 -6.18
C LEU A 199 8.86 6.71 -7.42
N PRO A 200 7.88 6.19 -8.18
CA PRO A 200 8.14 5.28 -9.29
C PRO A 200 9.03 5.87 -10.38
N THR A 201 8.97 7.18 -10.65
CA THR A 201 9.81 7.83 -11.67
C THR A 201 11.31 7.72 -11.33
N ARG A 202 11.67 7.56 -10.05
CA ARG A 202 13.06 7.35 -9.61
C ARG A 202 13.71 6.09 -10.18
N TYR A 203 12.91 5.12 -10.61
CA TYR A 203 13.38 3.85 -11.15
C TYR A 203 13.42 3.83 -12.68
N GLU A 204 13.32 4.99 -13.32
CA GLU A 204 13.62 5.13 -14.75
C GLU A 204 15.14 5.20 -14.99
N ARG A 205 15.57 4.76 -16.17
CA ARG A 205 16.99 4.69 -16.57
C ARG A 205 17.76 6.00 -16.39
N GLN A 206 17.09 7.14 -16.53
CA GLN A 206 17.71 8.46 -16.42
C GLN A 206 17.89 8.93 -14.96
N TYR A 207 17.18 8.34 -14.00
CA TYR A 207 17.18 8.79 -12.61
C TYR A 207 17.75 7.75 -11.63
N PHE A 208 17.97 6.50 -12.06
CA PHE A 208 18.26 5.42 -11.10
C PHE A 208 19.57 5.60 -10.30
N HIS A 209 20.51 6.40 -10.80
CA HIS A 209 21.79 6.69 -10.17
C HIS A 209 21.75 7.91 -9.24
N MET A 210 20.72 8.76 -9.36
CA MET A 210 20.60 10.00 -8.57
C MET A 210 20.36 9.69 -7.09
N PRO A 211 21.03 10.35 -6.14
CA PRO A 211 20.69 10.23 -4.72
C PRO A 211 19.18 10.43 -4.48
N PHE A 212 18.59 9.66 -3.56
CA PHE A 212 17.13 9.63 -3.39
C PHE A 212 16.58 11.01 -3.03
N GLU A 213 17.25 11.70 -2.12
CA GLU A 213 16.88 13.02 -1.59
C GLU A 213 16.91 14.09 -2.69
N GLU A 214 17.88 14.01 -3.60
CA GLU A 214 17.96 14.90 -4.77
C GLU A 214 16.80 14.66 -5.73
N PHE A 215 16.49 13.40 -6.02
CA PHE A 215 15.36 13.06 -6.87
C PHE A 215 14.01 13.44 -6.23
N ALA A 216 13.88 13.26 -4.91
CA ALA A 216 12.65 13.51 -4.17
C ALA A 216 12.21 14.97 -4.19
N VAL A 217 13.12 15.89 -4.48
CA VAL A 217 12.84 17.33 -4.62
C VAL A 217 12.90 17.82 -6.07
N LEU A 218 13.22 16.93 -7.02
CA LEU A 218 13.37 17.28 -8.44
C LEU A 218 12.04 17.76 -9.02
N ARG A 219 12.10 18.88 -9.74
CA ARG A 219 10.96 19.52 -10.39
C ARG A 219 11.17 19.64 -11.89
N GLN A 220 10.07 19.57 -12.63
CA GLN A 220 10.03 19.86 -14.06
C GLN A 220 10.00 21.38 -14.28
N ALA A 221 10.18 21.82 -15.53
CA ALA A 221 10.16 23.23 -15.91
C ALA A 221 8.86 23.96 -15.50
N THR A 222 7.75 23.24 -15.37
CA THR A 222 6.46 23.75 -14.90
C THR A 222 6.42 24.06 -13.39
N GLY A 223 7.47 23.75 -12.64
CA GLY A 223 7.55 23.91 -11.18
C GLY A 223 6.96 22.74 -10.39
N GLU A 224 6.34 21.77 -11.04
CA GLU A 224 5.79 20.57 -10.40
C GLU A 224 6.84 19.49 -10.18
N TYR A 225 6.62 18.62 -9.19
CA TYR A 225 7.51 17.48 -8.95
C TYR A 225 7.59 16.58 -10.18
N THR A 226 8.81 16.10 -10.45
CA THR A 226 9.08 15.16 -11.55
C THR A 226 8.30 13.86 -11.39
N ASP A 227 8.27 13.31 -10.17
CA ASP A 227 7.50 12.11 -9.88
C ASP A 227 5.99 12.35 -9.96
N TYR A 228 5.30 11.49 -10.72
CA TYR A 228 3.88 11.66 -11.00
C TYR A 228 2.96 11.29 -9.82
N TRP A 229 3.38 10.39 -8.91
CA TRP A 229 2.62 10.12 -7.69
C TRP A 229 2.78 11.24 -6.68
N LEU A 230 3.99 11.77 -6.48
CA LEU A 230 4.19 12.91 -5.58
C LEU A 230 3.41 14.13 -6.06
N ARG A 231 3.44 14.40 -7.37
CA ARG A 231 2.65 15.47 -7.99
C ARG A 231 1.15 15.28 -7.76
N LEU A 232 0.61 14.07 -7.91
CA LEU A 232 -0.80 13.77 -7.60
C LEU A 232 -1.14 14.08 -6.14
N HIS A 233 -0.33 13.61 -5.20
CA HIS A 233 -0.60 13.83 -3.77
C HIS A 233 -0.57 15.31 -3.40
N VAL A 234 0.44 16.06 -3.88
CA VAL A 234 0.56 17.50 -3.62
C VAL A 234 -0.61 18.29 -4.23
N ARG A 235 -1.03 17.95 -5.47
CA ARG A 235 -2.24 18.54 -6.09
C ARG A 235 -3.51 18.25 -5.29
N LEU A 236 -3.57 17.12 -4.59
CA LEU A 236 -4.66 16.75 -3.68
C LEU A 236 -4.49 17.31 -2.25
N GLY A 237 -3.62 18.30 -2.08
CA GLY A 237 -3.42 19.03 -0.83
C GLY A 237 -2.52 18.32 0.19
N ALA A 238 -1.69 17.37 -0.25
CA ALA A 238 -0.74 16.73 0.67
C ALA A 238 0.43 17.65 1.01
N GLU A 239 0.84 17.63 2.28
CA GLU A 239 2.07 18.25 2.76
C GLU A 239 3.19 17.22 2.77
N ILE A 240 4.40 17.58 2.31
CA ILE A 240 5.58 16.74 2.52
C ILE A 240 6.07 16.95 3.95
N ILE A 241 6.15 15.85 4.72
CA ILE A 241 6.52 15.88 6.13
C ILE A 241 7.84 15.17 6.43
N GLY A 242 8.47 14.52 5.45
CA GLY A 242 9.77 13.89 5.66
C GLY A 242 10.24 13.02 4.50
N TYR A 243 11.48 12.55 4.60
CA TYR A 243 12.14 11.69 3.62
C TYR A 243 12.73 10.47 4.32
N CYS A 244 12.71 9.32 3.67
CA CYS A 244 13.33 8.11 4.19
C CYS A 244 13.93 7.31 3.04
N SER A 245 15.25 7.27 2.94
CA SER A 245 16.00 6.68 1.82
C SER A 245 16.08 5.14 1.89
N ASN A 246 15.65 4.58 3.02
CA ASN A 246 15.66 3.15 3.34
C ASN A 246 14.26 2.63 3.73
N SER A 247 13.24 3.10 3.01
CA SER A 247 11.84 2.72 3.23
C SER A 247 11.56 1.24 2.94
N HIS A 248 12.19 0.73 1.87
CA HIS A 248 12.34 -0.69 1.63
C HIS A 248 13.82 -1.00 1.47
N GLN A 249 14.27 -2.08 2.11
CA GLN A 249 15.63 -2.56 1.94
C GLN A 249 15.62 -4.07 1.70
N TYR A 250 16.52 -4.48 0.82
CA TYR A 250 16.74 -5.86 0.46
C TYR A 250 18.23 -6.17 0.61
N ALA A 251 18.53 -7.33 1.19
CA ALA A 251 19.87 -7.90 1.23
C ALA A 251 19.81 -9.36 0.80
N MET A 252 20.73 -9.74 -0.08
CA MET A 252 20.85 -11.08 -0.65
C MET A 252 22.32 -11.39 -0.91
N ASN A 253 22.67 -12.65 -1.14
CA ASN A 253 24.02 -12.98 -1.62
C ASN A 253 24.17 -12.62 -3.11
N VAL A 254 25.39 -12.69 -3.64
CA VAL A 254 25.69 -12.28 -5.01
C VAL A 254 24.99 -13.19 -6.03
N ASN A 255 24.88 -14.49 -5.75
CA ASN A 255 24.20 -15.42 -6.66
C ASN A 255 22.71 -15.13 -6.78
N ASP A 256 22.02 -15.01 -5.65
CA ASP A 256 20.60 -14.66 -5.56
C ASP A 256 20.32 -13.32 -6.26
N PHE A 257 21.21 -12.34 -6.13
CA PHE A 257 21.08 -11.08 -6.84
C PHE A 257 21.00 -11.25 -8.36
N TYR A 258 21.92 -12.03 -8.96
CA TYR A 258 21.91 -12.30 -10.40
C TYR A 258 20.77 -13.23 -10.85
N GLU A 259 20.14 -13.98 -9.94
CA GLU A 259 18.92 -14.72 -10.23
C GLU A 259 17.66 -13.83 -10.19
N GLN A 260 17.66 -12.77 -9.39
CA GLN A 260 16.49 -11.91 -9.16
C GLN A 260 16.50 -10.63 -10.02
N PHE A 261 17.67 -10.17 -10.44
CA PHE A 261 17.86 -8.94 -11.19
C PHE A 261 18.66 -9.19 -12.47
N GLU A 262 18.28 -8.48 -13.53
CA GLU A 262 19.10 -8.35 -14.73
C GLU A 262 20.20 -7.33 -14.45
N ALA A 263 21.43 -7.79 -14.31
CA ALA A 263 22.61 -6.96 -14.06
C ALA A 263 23.85 -7.59 -14.71
N GLU A 264 24.84 -6.76 -15.04
CA GLU A 264 26.14 -7.25 -15.50
C GLU A 264 26.96 -7.78 -14.32
N LYS A 265 27.79 -8.79 -14.59
CA LYS A 265 28.69 -9.32 -13.56
C LYS A 265 29.81 -8.31 -13.28
N CYS A 266 30.02 -7.97 -12.01
CA CYS A 266 31.11 -7.10 -11.59
C CYS A 266 32.30 -7.90 -11.05
N GLU A 267 33.52 -7.43 -11.33
CA GLU A 267 34.76 -8.00 -10.79
C GLU A 267 35.23 -7.31 -9.50
N THR A 268 34.63 -6.16 -9.15
CA THR A 268 34.94 -5.38 -7.96
C THR A 268 33.68 -4.96 -7.22
N SER A 269 33.77 -4.79 -5.90
CA SER A 269 32.67 -4.28 -5.07
C SER A 269 32.34 -2.82 -5.43
N GLY A 270 31.06 -2.47 -5.45
CA GLY A 270 30.60 -1.12 -5.75
C GLY A 270 29.13 -1.03 -6.13
N TYR A 271 28.70 0.18 -6.45
CA TYR A 271 27.37 0.44 -6.99
C TYR A 271 27.29 0.05 -8.47
N GLN A 272 26.27 -0.71 -8.86
CA GLN A 272 26.02 -1.05 -10.25
C GLN A 272 24.52 -0.99 -10.61
N PRO A 273 24.20 -0.74 -11.90
CA PRO A 273 22.84 -0.81 -12.39
C PRO A 273 22.28 -2.23 -12.33
N ALA A 274 21.04 -2.35 -11.89
CA ALA A 274 20.28 -3.60 -11.88
C ALA A 274 18.85 -3.34 -12.33
N ARG A 275 18.25 -4.27 -13.07
CA ARG A 275 16.89 -4.11 -13.59
C ARG A 275 15.99 -5.25 -13.15
N ARG A 276 14.76 -4.92 -12.74
CA ARG A 276 13.73 -5.89 -12.39
C ARG A 276 12.35 -5.31 -12.66
N ASN A 277 11.44 -6.07 -13.27
CA ASN A 277 10.07 -5.60 -13.57
C ASN A 277 10.01 -4.24 -14.30
N ASN A 278 10.95 -3.98 -15.23
CA ASN A 278 11.11 -2.70 -15.94
C ASN A 278 11.51 -1.50 -15.06
N GLU A 279 11.92 -1.72 -13.81
CA GLU A 279 12.48 -0.71 -12.91
C GLU A 279 14.00 -0.86 -12.84
N TRP A 280 14.71 0.27 -12.83
CA TRP A 280 16.16 0.38 -12.65
C TRP A 280 16.49 0.71 -11.19
N HIS A 281 17.42 -0.05 -10.63
CA HIS A 281 17.92 0.08 -9.27
C HIS A 281 19.43 0.32 -9.29
N ASN A 282 19.92 1.01 -8.27
CA ASN A 282 21.36 1.15 -8.02
C ASN A 282 21.72 0.20 -6.88
N ALA A 283 22.19 -1.00 -7.22
CA ALA A 283 22.51 -2.04 -6.25
C ALA A 283 23.95 -1.87 -5.78
N TYR A 284 24.18 -1.91 -4.46
CA TYR A 284 25.52 -1.98 -3.91
C TYR A 284 25.93 -3.43 -3.77
N VAL A 285 26.98 -3.86 -4.48
CA VAL A 285 27.53 -5.21 -4.41
C VAL A 285 28.83 -5.20 -3.63
N ASP A 286 28.92 -6.07 -2.64
CA ASP A 286 30.12 -6.37 -1.88
C ASP A 286 30.53 -7.82 -2.13
N LEU A 287 31.51 -8.01 -3.03
CA LEU A 287 32.01 -9.33 -3.41
C LEU A 287 32.80 -10.02 -2.29
N GLU A 288 33.49 -9.24 -1.44
CA GLU A 288 34.26 -9.76 -0.32
C GLU A 288 33.34 -10.39 0.73
N ARG A 289 32.19 -9.76 0.97
CA ARG A 289 31.19 -10.21 1.97
C ARG A 289 30.09 -11.08 1.40
N ASP A 290 30.13 -11.39 0.10
CA ASP A 290 29.06 -12.06 -0.65
C ASP A 290 27.67 -11.45 -0.34
N CYS A 291 27.54 -10.13 -0.51
CA CYS A 291 26.34 -9.40 -0.14
C CYS A 291 25.98 -8.33 -1.19
N VAL A 292 24.70 -8.26 -1.52
CA VAL A 292 24.13 -7.18 -2.33
C VAL A 292 23.02 -6.49 -1.56
N VAL A 293 23.08 -5.16 -1.48
CA VAL A 293 22.08 -4.33 -0.82
C VAL A 293 21.40 -3.41 -1.83
N ILE A 294 20.06 -3.43 -1.82
CA ILE A 294 19.22 -2.50 -2.58
C ILE A 294 18.35 -1.75 -1.57
N SER A 295 18.42 -0.42 -1.59
CA SER A 295 17.59 0.45 -0.76
C SER A 295 16.70 1.32 -1.64
N GLU A 296 15.47 1.47 -1.21
CA GLU A 296 14.42 2.20 -1.92
C GLU A 296 13.81 3.22 -0.96
N GLY A 297 13.78 4.47 -1.41
CA GLY A 297 13.30 5.57 -0.61
C GLY A 297 11.79 5.79 -0.70
N CYS A 298 11.25 6.54 0.27
CA CYS A 298 9.93 7.13 0.20
C CYS A 298 9.91 8.58 0.67
N VAL A 299 8.97 9.34 0.14
CA VAL A 299 8.60 10.67 0.64
C VAL A 299 7.38 10.50 1.54
N TRP A 300 7.48 10.93 2.78
CA TRP A 300 6.34 10.97 3.68
C TRP A 300 5.47 12.16 3.33
N VAL A 301 4.21 11.87 2.96
CA VAL A 301 3.20 12.90 2.72
C VAL A 301 2.06 12.78 3.73
N GLN A 302 1.55 13.91 4.18
CA GLN A 302 0.43 14.04 5.10
C GLN A 302 -0.77 14.62 4.37
N HIS A 303 -1.93 14.00 4.56
CA HIS A 303 -3.22 14.54 4.21
C HIS A 303 -3.98 14.94 5.47
N THR A 304 -4.61 16.11 5.41
CA THR A 304 -5.63 16.50 6.39
C THR A 304 -6.87 15.65 6.19
N LEU A 305 -7.43 15.21 7.30
CA LEU A 305 -8.71 14.52 7.33
C LEU A 305 -9.82 15.55 7.52
N GLU A 306 -10.89 15.44 6.73
CA GLU A 306 -12.06 16.31 6.92
C GLU A 306 -12.67 16.04 8.30
N ALA A 307 -13.02 17.11 9.01
CA ALA A 307 -13.68 17.01 10.30
C ALA A 307 -15.04 16.29 10.12
N ARG A 308 -15.46 15.54 11.14
CA ARG A 308 -16.78 14.89 11.15
C ARG A 308 -17.87 15.94 10.91
N SER A 309 -18.51 15.91 9.75
CA SER A 309 -19.81 16.54 9.51
C SER A 309 -20.93 15.72 10.13
#